data_AF-A0AAW5BV66-F1
#
_entry.id   AF-A0AAW5BV66-F1
#
_cell.length_a   1.000
_cell.length_b   1.000
_cell.length_c   1.000
_cell.angle_alpha   90.00
_cell.angle_beta   90.00
_cell.angle_gamma   90.00
#
_symmetry.space_group_name_H-M   'P 1'
#
loop_
_entity.id
_entity.type
_entity.pdbx_description
1 polymer ?
#
loop_
_entity_poly.entity_id
_entity_poly.type
_entity_poly.pdbx_seq_one_letter_code
_entity_poly.pdbx_strand_id
1 'polypeptide(L)' 'MKKFVCTVCGYIHEGETAPEICPVCKVGADKFEEMKGEMVWADEHRIGVAQGIDPE' A
#
# COMPACT_ATOMS: atom_id res chain seq x y z
N MET A 1 -5.65 -0.06 -16.73
CA MET A 1 -4.67 -1.06 -16.24
C MET A 1 -4.77 -1.07 -14.73
N LYS A 2 -5.13 -2.19 -14.10
CA LYS A 2 -5.29 -2.26 -12.65
C LYS A 2 -3.94 -2.56 -12.01
N LYS A 3 -3.76 -2.08 -10.78
CA LYS A 3 -2.60 -2.40 -9.97
C LYS A 3 -3.06 -3.24 -8.80
N PHE A 4 -2.37 -4.34 -8.54
CA PHE A 4 -2.64 -5.20 -7.40
C PHE A 4 -1.41 -5.20 -6.50
N VAL A 5 -1.59 -4.81 -5.24
CA VAL A 5 -0.52 -4.81 -4.26
C VAL A 5 -0.66 -6.01 -3.34
N CYS A 6 0.43 -6.75 -3.14
CA CYS A 6 0.49 -7.80 -2.14
C CYS A 6 0.59 -7.16 -0.76
N THR A 7 -0.40 -7.42 0.08
CA THR A 7 -0.48 -6.92 1.47
C THR A 7 0.58 -7.50 2.40
N VAL A 8 1.26 -8.57 1.97
CA VAL A 8 2.27 -9.28 2.78
C VAL A 8 3.69 -8.75 2.52
N CYS A 9 4.06 -8.53 1.25
CA CYS A 9 5.42 -8.17 0.87
C CYS A 9 5.53 -6.86 0.09
N GLY A 10 4.41 -6.23 -0.27
CA GLY A 10 4.39 -4.99 -1.06
C GLY A 10 4.64 -5.17 -2.56
N TYR A 11 4.70 -6.41 -3.09
CA TYR A 11 4.84 -6.63 -4.53
C TYR A 11 3.66 -6.03 -5.30
N ILE A 12 3.94 -5.25 -6.34
CA ILE A 12 2.95 -4.61 -7.20
C ILE A 12 2.88 -5.36 -8.53
N HIS A 13 1.69 -5.85 -8.87
CA HIS A 13 1.38 -6.45 -10.15
C HIS A 13 0.54 -5.49 -11.00
N GLU A 14 0.95 -5.23 -12.24
CA GLU A 14 0.22 -4.38 -13.19
C GLU A 14 -0.44 -5.28 -14.25
N GLY A 15 -1.77 -5.37 -14.22
CA GLY A 15 -2.52 -6.32 -15.06
C GLY A 15 -4.03 -6.10 -14.97
N GLU A 16 -4.81 -7.00 -15.56
CA GLU A 16 -6.28 -7.00 -15.40
C GLU A 16 -6.72 -7.78 -14.16
N THR A 17 -5.92 -8.74 -13.72
CA THR A 17 -6.18 -9.63 -12.57
C THR A 17 -4.96 -9.77 -11.67
N ALA A 18 -5.17 -10.08 -10.39
CA ALA A 18 -4.09 -10.42 -9.47
C ALA A 18 -3.48 -11.80 -9.84
N PRO A 19 -2.17 -12.01 -9.63
CA PRO A 19 -1.56 -13.32 -9.86
C PRO A 19 -2.05 -14.34 -8.82
N GLU A 20 -2.17 -15.61 -9.22
CA GLU A 20 -2.61 -16.70 -8.32
C GLU A 20 -1.67 -16.90 -7.13
N ILE A 21 -0.37 -16.67 -7.35
CA ILE A 21 0.69 -16.81 -6.35
C ILE A 21 1.60 -15.60 -6.46
N CYS A 22 1.87 -14.93 -5.33
CA CYS A 22 2.83 -13.84 -5.28
C CYS A 22 4.24 -14.35 -5.65
N PRO A 23 4.93 -13.78 -6.65
CA PRO A 23 6.26 -14.26 -7.05
C PRO A 23 7.35 -13.98 -6.00
N VAL A 24 7.09 -13.08 -5.03
CA VAL A 24 8.05 -12.69 -4.00
C VAL A 24 7.88 -13.53 -2.73
N CYS A 25 6.68 -13.56 -2.15
CA CYS A 25 6.42 -14.24 -0.87
C CYS A 25 5.59 -15.52 -0.98
N LYS A 26 5.17 -15.92 -2.19
CA LYS A 26 4.47 -17.18 -2.50
C LYS A 26 3.11 -17.36 -1.81
N VAL A 27 2.51 -16.28 -1.32
CA VAL A 27 1.12 -16.30 -0.82
C VAL A 27 0.13 -16.31 -1.97
N GLY A 28 -1.10 -16.77 -1.71
CA GLY A 28 -2.17 -16.81 -2.70
C GLY A 28 -2.69 -15.41 -3.11
N ALA A 29 -3.51 -15.40 -4.16
CA ALA A 29 -4.21 -14.21 -4.67
C ALA A 29 -5.09 -13.53 -3.61
N ASP A 30 -5.50 -14.25 -2.56
CA ASP A 30 -6.30 -13.76 -1.43
C ASP A 30 -5.60 -12.64 -0.65
N LYS A 31 -4.28 -12.47 -0.84
CA LYS A 31 -3.48 -11.40 -0.22
C LYS A 31 -3.18 -10.23 -1.14
N PHE A 32 -3.78 -10.17 -2.33
CA PHE A 32 -3.66 -9.03 -3.23
C PHE A 32 -4.87 -8.10 -3.12
N GLU A 33 -4.59 -6.80 -3.01
CA GLU A 33 -5.60 -5.75 -3.04
C GLU A 33 -5.48 -4.91 -4.31
N GLU A 34 -6.61 -4.61 -4.96
CA GLU A 34 -6.65 -3.71 -6.12
C GLU A 34 -6.45 -2.25 -5.67
N MET A 35 -5.33 -1.65 -6.06
CA MET A 35 -5.11 -0.21 -5.98
C MET A 35 -6.00 0.47 -7.02
N LYS A 36 -7.22 0.84 -6.59
CA LYS A 36 -8.09 1.75 -7.32
C LYS A 36 -7.46 3.15 -7.25
N GLY A 37 -7.29 3.78 -8.40
CA GLY A 37 -6.44 4.95 -8.65
C GLY A 37 -6.77 6.27 -7.93
N GLU A 38 -7.22 6.25 -6.68
CA GLU A 38 -6.99 7.38 -5.78
C GLU A 38 -5.53 7.30 -5.34
N MET A 39 -4.70 8.15 -5.95
CA MET A 39 -3.39 8.50 -5.39
C MET A 39 -3.63 9.24 -4.05
N VAL A 40 -3.99 8.49 -3.01
CA VAL A 40 -3.74 8.92 -1.64
C VAL A 40 -2.24 8.84 -1.47
N TRP A 41 -1.62 10.02 -1.42
CA TRP A 41 -0.19 10.17 -1.20
C TRP A 41 0.16 9.38 0.06
N ALA A 42 1.09 8.43 -0.06
CA ALA A 42 1.53 7.56 1.05
C ALA A 42 2.21 8.34 2.19
N ASP A 43 2.42 9.64 2.00
CA ASP A 43 3.17 10.49 2.88
C ASP A 43 2.49 11.87 2.93
N GLU A 44 1.44 11.98 3.74
CA GLU A 44 1.26 13.26 4.44
C GLU A 44 2.37 13.29 5.49
N HIS A 45 3.51 13.90 5.16
CA HIS A 45 4.44 14.41 6.16
C HIS A 45 3.61 15.34 7.05
N ARG A 46 3.00 14.82 8.12
CA ARG A 46 2.51 15.64 9.23
C ARG A 46 3.74 16.18 9.94
N ILE A 47 4.39 17.15 9.32
CA ILE A 47 5.31 18.04 10.02
C ILE A 47 4.45 18.83 10.98
N GLY A 48 4.59 18.52 12.28
CA GLY A 48 4.01 19.31 13.36
C GLY A 48 2.87 18.64 14.11
N VAL A 49 3.10 17.51 14.79
CA VAL A 49 2.33 17.18 15.99
C VAL A 49 3.10 17.69 17.20
N ALA A 50 3.11 19.00 17.38
CA ALA A 50 3.50 19.64 18.64
C ALA A 50 2.31 20.49 19.11
N GLN A 51 1.22 19.83 19.51
CA GLN A 51 0.22 20.46 20.36
C GLN A 51 0.58 20.11 21.81
N GLY A 52 1.03 21.12 22.57
CA GLY A 52 1.18 21.02 24.03
C GLY A 52 2.61 20.91 24.57
N ILE A 53 3.58 21.66 24.04
CA ILE A 53 4.82 21.89 24.81
C ILE A 53 4.54 23.06 25.77
N ASP A 54 4.54 22.78 27.07
CA ASP A 54 4.39 23.77 28.12
C ASP A 54 5.52 24.81 28.03
N PRO A 55 5.21 26.13 28.15
CA PRO A 55 6.24 27.14 28.32
C PRO A 55 6.74 27.11 29.77
N GLU A 56 8.01 26.73 29.97
CA GLU A 56 8.77 27.09 31.19
C GLU A 56 9.14 28.57 31.18
#